data_AF-A0A4Y7QC73-F1
#
_entry.id   AF-A0A4Y7QC73-F1
#
_cell.length_a   1.000
_cell.length_b   1.000
_cell.length_c   1.000
_cell.angle_alpha   90.00
_cell.angle_beta   90.00
_cell.angle_gamma   90.00
#
_symmetry.space_group_name_H-M   'P 1'
#
loop_
_entity.id
_entity.type
_entity.pdbx_description
1 polymer ?
#
loop_
_entity_poly.entity_id
_entity_poly.type
_entity_poly.pdbx_seq_one_letter_code
_entity_poly.pdbx_strand_id
1 'polypeptide(L)'
;MGHTSLCENRFPLAGSPSTCALDTGIVPLPSFFIVFFLLFAFLLRSRFSSLTANTSKPLFPKWIFIIYLILVFCTFGMRIVEIVRLVAAHQGVGLLPIGIVAIVLIFAVLCMKGRSRSAPLAAAFLAYWFVSAVFGAVKVARLAKLDHEHPAKGTNYPSSDWVLDNAVILGLYVVFIPLETIHLLWSRRRVSSVREFEFDEGGNTKSLLNN
;
A
#
# COMPACT_ATOMS: atom_id res chain seq x y z
N MET A 1 17.68 -20.85 28.95
CA MET A 1 16.74 -20.57 27.84
C MET A 1 15.96 -19.32 28.22
N GLY A 2 16.48 -18.15 27.84
CA GLY A 2 15.86 -16.87 28.16
C GLY A 2 14.69 -16.62 27.23
N HIS A 3 13.53 -16.29 27.78
CA HIS A 3 12.42 -15.74 27.02
C HIS A 3 12.83 -14.38 26.48
N THR A 4 13.31 -14.31 25.23
CA THR A 4 13.53 -13.06 24.52
C THR A 4 12.16 -12.44 24.24
N SER A 5 11.68 -11.60 25.17
CA SER A 5 10.51 -10.79 24.89
C SER A 5 10.91 -9.79 23.80
N LEU A 6 10.15 -9.75 22.70
CA LEU A 6 10.43 -8.91 21.52
C LEU A 6 10.48 -7.39 21.84
N CYS A 7 10.22 -6.97 23.08
CA CYS A 7 10.02 -5.59 23.49
C CYS A 7 10.82 -5.18 24.76
N GLU A 8 11.78 -5.97 25.23
CA GLU A 8 12.42 -5.77 26.56
C GLU A 8 13.18 -4.45 26.73
N ASN A 9 13.63 -3.83 25.63
CA ASN A 9 14.47 -2.62 25.64
C ASN A 9 13.75 -1.33 25.19
N ARG A 10 12.41 -1.22 25.29
CA ARG A 10 11.68 -0.02 24.81
C ARG A 10 11.01 0.78 25.93
N PHE A 11 11.25 2.10 25.89
CA PHE A 11 10.66 3.08 26.81
C PHE A 11 9.14 3.18 26.65
N PRO A 12 8.36 3.00 27.73
CA PRO A 12 6.92 3.25 27.70
C PRO A 12 6.66 4.76 27.67
N LEU A 13 5.83 5.24 26.74
CA LEU A 13 5.23 6.58 26.83
C LEU A 13 3.89 6.48 27.56
N ALA A 14 3.63 7.39 28.50
CA ALA A 14 2.35 7.44 29.20
C ALA A 14 1.18 7.69 28.23
N GLY A 15 0.11 6.90 28.35
CA GLY A 15 -1.15 7.07 27.60
C GLY A 15 -1.21 6.45 26.20
N SER A 16 -0.33 5.51 25.83
CA SER A 16 -0.33 4.86 24.51
C SER A 16 0.13 3.41 24.59
N PRO A 17 -0.32 2.50 23.68
CA PRO A 17 0.35 1.22 23.48
C PRO A 17 1.85 1.44 23.26
N SER A 18 2.67 0.54 23.80
CA SER A 18 4.13 0.59 23.65
C SER A 18 4.48 0.68 22.16
N THR A 19 5.55 1.41 21.82
CA THR A 19 5.96 1.57 20.41
C THR A 19 6.17 0.21 19.72
N CYS A 20 6.53 -0.83 20.50
CA CYS A 20 6.62 -2.22 20.06
C CYS A 20 5.27 -2.83 19.67
N ALA A 21 4.21 -2.61 20.46
CA ALA A 21 2.85 -3.09 20.13
C ALA A 21 2.30 -2.40 18.87
N LEU A 22 2.64 -1.14 18.66
CA LEU A 22 2.26 -0.40 17.46
C LEU A 22 2.99 -0.93 16.22
N ASP A 23 4.32 -1.09 16.29
CA ASP A 23 5.16 -1.61 15.20
C ASP A 23 4.84 -3.08 14.85
N THR A 24 4.44 -3.88 15.84
CA THR A 24 4.20 -5.33 15.69
C THR A 24 2.75 -5.65 15.36
N GLY A 25 1.79 -4.95 15.96
CA GLY A 25 0.37 -5.28 15.86
C GLY A 25 -0.37 -4.43 14.85
N ILE A 26 -0.19 -3.10 14.87
CA ILE A 26 -1.08 -2.17 14.18
C ILE A 26 -0.56 -1.80 12.80
N VAL A 27 0.72 -1.46 12.69
CA VAL A 27 1.34 -1.03 11.42
C VAL A 27 1.29 -2.09 10.30
N PRO A 28 1.46 -3.41 10.55
CA PRO A 28 1.43 -4.41 9.48
C PRO A 28 0.02 -4.86 9.09
N LEU A 29 -1.05 -4.47 9.82
CA LEU A 29 -2.43 -4.87 9.51
C LEU A 29 -2.84 -4.64 8.04
N PRO A 30 -2.59 -3.45 7.45
CA PRO A 30 -2.95 -3.22 6.05
C PRO A 30 -2.25 -4.19 5.10
N SER A 31 -1.01 -4.55 5.43
CA SER A 31 -0.21 -5.51 4.66
C SER A 31 -0.79 -6.92 4.69
N PHE A 32 -1.33 -7.37 5.83
CA PHE A 32 -2.03 -8.66 5.88
C PHE A 32 -3.27 -8.67 4.99
N PHE A 33 -4.10 -7.63 5.09
CA PHE A 33 -5.33 -7.54 4.28
C PHE A 33 -5.02 -7.54 2.79
N ILE A 34 -4.03 -6.78 2.34
CA ILE A 34 -3.70 -6.73 0.91
C ILE A 34 -3.05 -8.03 0.42
N VAL A 35 -2.17 -8.65 1.22
CA VAL A 35 -1.57 -9.96 0.87
C VAL A 35 -2.67 -11.01 0.75
N PHE A 36 -3.55 -11.12 1.75
CA PHE A 36 -4.66 -12.07 1.72
C PHE A 36 -5.60 -11.83 0.54
N PHE A 37 -5.98 -10.57 0.30
CA PHE A 37 -6.81 -10.20 -0.84
C PHE A 37 -6.16 -10.57 -2.18
N LEU A 38 -4.87 -10.28 -2.36
CA LEU A 38 -4.15 -10.58 -3.61
C LEU A 38 -3.98 -12.09 -3.81
N LEU A 39 -3.65 -12.84 -2.76
CA LEU A 39 -3.57 -14.30 -2.82
C LEU A 39 -4.93 -14.91 -3.16
N PHE A 40 -5.99 -14.49 -2.46
CA PHE A 40 -7.34 -14.97 -2.73
C PHE A 40 -7.81 -14.61 -4.14
N ALA A 41 -7.57 -13.38 -4.59
CA ALA A 41 -7.88 -12.96 -5.96
C ALA A 41 -7.08 -13.76 -7.01
N PHE A 42 -5.82 -14.12 -6.72
CA PHE A 42 -5.01 -14.95 -7.59
C PHE A 42 -5.53 -16.40 -7.66
N LEU A 43 -5.89 -16.98 -6.51
CA LEU A 43 -6.49 -18.32 -6.40
C LEU A 43 -7.86 -18.41 -7.07
N LEU A 44 -8.70 -17.38 -6.93
CA LEU A 44 -9.98 -17.32 -7.65
C LEU A 44 -9.78 -17.10 -9.15
N ARG A 45 -8.74 -16.36 -9.55
CA ARG A 45 -8.44 -16.13 -10.97
C ARG A 45 -7.88 -17.36 -11.67
N SER A 46 -7.13 -18.23 -10.99
CA SER A 46 -6.68 -19.50 -11.58
C SER A 46 -7.87 -20.38 -12.01
N ARG A 47 -9.03 -20.22 -11.37
CA ARG A 47 -10.30 -20.87 -11.75
C ARG A 47 -11.03 -20.20 -12.91
N PHE A 48 -10.79 -18.92 -13.20
CA PHE A 48 -11.56 -18.07 -14.13
C PHE A 48 -10.73 -17.44 -15.26
N SER A 49 -9.53 -17.95 -15.52
CA SER A 49 -8.51 -17.33 -16.38
C SER A 49 -8.88 -17.16 -17.87
N SER A 50 -10.07 -17.59 -18.32
CA SER A 50 -10.44 -17.58 -19.74
C SER A 50 -11.24 -16.37 -20.25
N LEU A 51 -11.76 -15.47 -19.41
CA LEU A 51 -12.91 -14.64 -19.84
C LEU A 51 -12.74 -13.13 -20.00
N THR A 52 -11.58 -12.54 -19.76
CA THR A 52 -11.45 -11.07 -19.94
C THR A 52 -10.09 -10.63 -20.41
N ALA A 53 -9.82 -10.87 -21.69
CA ALA A 53 -8.85 -10.11 -22.48
C ALA A 53 -9.56 -8.94 -23.17
N ASN A 54 -10.19 -8.05 -22.40
CA ASN A 54 -10.66 -6.79 -22.96
C ASN A 54 -9.51 -5.79 -22.91
N THR A 55 -8.85 -5.65 -24.06
CA THR A 55 -7.73 -4.75 -24.35
C THR A 55 -8.22 -3.30 -24.37
N SER A 56 -8.70 -2.80 -23.24
CA SER A 56 -9.10 -1.40 -23.13
C SER A 56 -7.84 -0.52 -23.18
N LYS A 57 -7.85 0.49 -24.06
CA LYS A 57 -6.76 1.47 -24.17
C LYS A 57 -6.38 2.01 -22.78
N PRO A 58 -5.11 1.97 -22.38
CA PRO A 58 -4.71 2.40 -21.04
C PRO A 58 -4.87 3.91 -20.86
N LEU A 59 -5.70 4.30 -19.88
CA LEU A 59 -6.02 5.71 -19.56
C LEU A 59 -4.86 6.47 -18.94
N PHE A 60 -3.97 5.75 -18.25
CA PHE A 60 -2.85 6.38 -17.57
C PHE A 60 -1.73 6.70 -18.56
N PRO A 61 -1.24 7.94 -18.61
CA PRO A 61 -0.04 8.28 -19.37
C PRO A 61 1.12 7.37 -18.95
N LYS A 62 1.90 6.89 -19.92
CA LYS A 62 3.03 5.98 -19.66
C LYS A 62 3.99 6.55 -18.63
N TRP A 63 4.29 7.84 -18.71
CA TRP A 63 5.19 8.55 -17.79
C TRP A 63 4.71 8.51 -16.34
N ILE A 64 3.42 8.74 -16.07
CA ILE A 64 2.89 8.69 -14.70
C ILE A 64 2.95 7.27 -14.14
N PHE A 65 2.71 6.24 -14.97
CA PHE A 65 2.87 4.85 -14.55
C PHE A 65 4.33 4.51 -14.22
N ILE A 66 5.29 4.99 -15.01
CA ILE A 66 6.73 4.82 -14.74
C ILE A 66 7.11 5.50 -13.41
N ILE A 67 6.66 6.74 -13.20
CA ILE A 67 6.87 7.46 -11.94
C ILE A 67 6.27 6.67 -10.77
N TYR A 68 5.05 6.15 -10.92
CA TYR A 68 4.39 5.33 -9.91
C TYR A 68 5.21 4.08 -9.56
N LEU A 69 5.73 3.36 -10.55
CA LEU A 69 6.61 2.20 -10.33
C LEU A 69 7.90 2.57 -9.60
N ILE A 70 8.52 3.69 -9.98
CA ILE A 70 9.73 4.19 -9.31
C ILE A 70 9.41 4.51 -7.85
N LEU A 71 8.29 5.19 -7.57
CA LEU A 71 7.89 5.50 -6.18
C LEU A 71 7.63 4.25 -5.36
N VAL A 72 7.00 3.21 -5.93
CA VAL A 72 6.80 1.92 -5.25
C VAL A 72 8.16 1.26 -4.96
N PHE A 73 9.10 1.30 -5.89
CA PHE A 73 10.46 0.80 -5.69
C PHE A 73 11.22 1.60 -4.61
N CYS A 74 11.10 2.93 -4.59
CA CYS A 74 11.64 3.76 -3.52
C CYS A 74 11.03 3.39 -2.16
N THR A 75 9.73 3.13 -2.11
CA THR A 75 9.05 2.68 -0.88
C THR A 75 9.62 1.35 -0.38
N PHE A 76 9.90 0.42 -1.27
CA PHE A 76 10.57 -0.84 -0.94
C PHE A 76 11.97 -0.59 -0.35
N GLY A 77 12.78 0.27 -0.99
CA GLY A 77 14.10 0.65 -0.48
C GLY A 77 14.04 1.28 0.92
N MET A 78 13.11 2.21 1.14
CA MET A 78 12.93 2.85 2.45
C MET A 78 12.51 1.85 3.54
N ARG A 79 11.70 0.84 3.22
CA ARG A 79 11.36 -0.22 4.17
C ARG A 79 12.55 -1.11 4.52
N ILE A 80 13.46 -1.37 3.58
CA ILE A 80 14.71 -2.08 3.90
C ILE A 80 15.57 -1.26 4.86
N VAL A 81 15.74 0.04 4.59
CA VAL A 81 16.52 0.93 5.46
C VAL A 81 15.93 0.94 6.88
N GLU A 82 14.61 1.02 7.01
CA GLU A 82 13.91 0.95 8.30
C GLU A 82 14.22 -0.36 9.05
N ILE A 83 14.17 -1.51 8.39
CA ILE A 83 14.49 -2.81 9.02
C ILE A 83 15.94 -2.87 9.44
N VAL A 84 16.87 -2.49 8.55
CA VAL A 84 18.32 -2.49 8.85
C VAL A 84 18.60 -1.61 10.07
N ARG A 85 17.95 -0.45 10.18
CA ARG A 85 18.08 0.44 11.34
C ARG A 85 17.50 -0.16 12.62
N LEU A 86 16.36 -0.83 12.55
CA LEU A 86 15.79 -1.53 13.71
C LEU A 86 16.72 -2.65 14.20
N VAL A 87 17.27 -3.45 13.29
CA VAL A 87 18.25 -4.49 13.61
C VAL A 87 19.50 -3.90 14.26
N ALA A 88 20.08 -2.84 13.67
CA ALA A 88 21.28 -2.18 14.18
C ALA A 88 21.06 -1.58 15.58
N ALA A 89 19.84 -1.18 15.90
CA ALA A 89 19.45 -0.66 17.20
C ALA A 89 19.14 -1.76 18.23
N HIS A 90 19.28 -3.04 17.86
CA HIS A 90 18.82 -4.20 18.64
C HIS A 90 17.36 -4.09 19.07
N GLN A 91 16.54 -3.41 18.25
CA GLN A 91 15.11 -3.29 18.46
C GLN A 91 14.42 -4.38 17.64
N GLY A 92 13.54 -5.15 18.29
CA GLY A 92 12.87 -6.29 17.67
C GLY A 92 12.29 -5.96 16.30
N VAL A 93 12.66 -6.74 15.30
CA VAL A 93 12.07 -6.72 13.96
C VAL A 93 10.85 -7.62 14.03
N GLY A 94 9.73 -7.09 14.54
CA GLY A 94 8.49 -7.85 14.67
C GLY A 94 7.89 -8.21 13.30
N LEU A 95 6.64 -7.82 13.07
CA LEU A 95 5.91 -8.13 11.84
C LEU A 95 6.23 -7.16 10.67
N LEU A 96 7.24 -6.31 10.83
CA LEU A 96 7.68 -5.35 9.80
C LEU A 96 7.98 -5.97 8.41
N PRO A 97 8.61 -7.16 8.30
CA PRO A 97 8.92 -7.78 7.02
C PRO A 97 7.69 -8.07 6.15
N ILE A 98 6.50 -8.20 6.75
CA ILE A 98 5.25 -8.40 6.03
C ILE A 98 4.89 -7.16 5.18
N GLY A 99 5.32 -5.97 5.64
CA GLY A 99 5.27 -4.74 4.85
C GLY A 99 6.02 -4.87 3.52
N ILE A 100 7.21 -5.48 3.54
CA ILE A 100 8.01 -5.73 2.33
C ILE A 100 7.29 -6.71 1.40
N VAL A 101 6.76 -7.81 1.94
CA VAL A 101 6.02 -8.80 1.15
C VAL A 101 4.83 -8.15 0.44
N ALA A 102 4.06 -7.32 1.14
CA ALA A 102 2.94 -6.59 0.53
C ALA A 102 3.37 -5.67 -0.61
N ILE A 103 4.46 -4.90 -0.43
CA ILE A 103 4.99 -4.01 -1.48
C ILE A 103 5.49 -4.81 -2.69
N VAL A 104 6.19 -5.93 -2.46
CA VAL A 104 6.66 -6.81 -3.54
C VAL A 104 5.49 -7.39 -4.33
N LEU A 105 4.41 -7.83 -3.65
CA LEU A 105 3.21 -8.32 -4.32
C LEU A 105 2.50 -7.22 -5.11
N ILE A 106 2.39 -6.01 -4.55
CA ILE A 106 1.83 -4.85 -5.26
C ILE A 106 2.65 -4.56 -6.51
N PHE A 107 3.99 -4.53 -6.39
CA PHE A 107 4.90 -4.34 -7.52
C PHE A 107 4.74 -5.42 -8.59
N ALA A 108 4.73 -6.70 -8.20
CA ALA A 108 4.52 -7.82 -9.12
C ALA A 108 3.17 -7.69 -9.86
N VAL A 109 2.10 -7.37 -9.15
CA VAL A 109 0.77 -7.16 -9.75
C VAL A 109 0.77 -5.97 -10.71
N LEU A 110 1.48 -4.88 -10.40
CA LEU A 110 1.64 -3.73 -11.29
C LEU A 110 2.41 -4.12 -12.56
N CYS A 111 3.47 -4.92 -12.46
CA CYS A 111 4.21 -5.43 -13.61
C CYS A 111 3.35 -6.35 -14.49
N MET A 112 2.55 -7.24 -13.88
CA MET A 112 1.72 -8.20 -14.61
C MET A 112 0.50 -7.57 -15.29
N LYS A 113 -0.23 -6.69 -14.59
CA LYS A 113 -1.44 -6.03 -15.13
C LYS A 113 -1.14 -4.73 -15.87
N GLY A 114 0.04 -4.16 -15.66
CA GLY A 114 0.46 -2.89 -16.25
C GLY A 114 -0.55 -1.78 -15.96
N ARG A 115 -0.88 -1.04 -17.01
CA ARG A 115 -1.80 0.11 -16.95
C ARG A 115 -3.28 -0.26 -17.01
N SER A 116 -3.63 -1.54 -17.22
CA SER A 116 -5.02 -2.00 -17.36
C SER A 116 -5.48 -2.71 -16.10
N ARG A 117 -5.48 -1.99 -14.97
CA ARG A 117 -5.93 -2.52 -13.68
C ARG A 117 -7.43 -2.35 -13.53
N SER A 118 -8.09 -3.38 -13.01
CA SER A 118 -9.53 -3.33 -12.73
C SER A 118 -9.84 -2.35 -11.59
N ALA A 119 -11.03 -1.75 -11.61
CA ALA A 119 -11.50 -0.86 -10.55
C ALA A 119 -11.42 -1.45 -9.12
N PRO A 120 -11.79 -2.73 -8.86
CA PRO A 120 -11.66 -3.30 -7.51
C PRO A 120 -10.20 -3.41 -7.06
N LEU A 121 -9.26 -3.69 -7.98
CA LEU A 121 -7.84 -3.73 -7.64
C LEU A 121 -7.29 -2.35 -7.30
N ALA A 122 -7.66 -1.32 -8.07
CA ALA A 122 -7.28 0.06 -7.78
C ALA A 122 -7.86 0.54 -6.43
N ALA A 123 -9.11 0.17 -6.13
CA ALA A 123 -9.73 0.46 -4.85
C ALA A 123 -9.02 -0.24 -3.67
N ALA A 124 -8.61 -1.50 -3.84
CA ALA A 124 -7.85 -2.22 -2.81
C ALA A 124 -6.48 -1.57 -2.54
N PHE A 125 -5.78 -1.11 -3.59
CA PHE A 125 -4.52 -0.38 -3.42
C PHE A 125 -4.73 0.97 -2.75
N LEU A 126 -5.76 1.73 -3.14
CA LEU A 126 -6.12 2.98 -2.48
C LEU A 126 -6.39 2.77 -0.98
N ALA A 127 -7.17 1.75 -0.62
CA ALA A 127 -7.44 1.40 0.76
C ALA A 127 -6.15 1.04 1.51
N TYR A 128 -5.29 0.21 0.90
CA TYR A 128 -4.00 -0.14 1.48
C TYR A 128 -3.13 1.09 1.77
N TRP A 129 -2.95 1.99 0.79
CA TRP A 129 -2.14 3.20 0.97
C TRP A 129 -2.74 4.15 2.00
N PHE A 130 -4.07 4.33 1.99
CA PHE A 130 -4.76 5.18 2.93
C PHE A 130 -4.58 4.70 4.38
N VAL A 131 -4.86 3.43 4.65
CA VAL A 131 -4.72 2.88 6.01
C VAL A 131 -3.25 2.86 6.43
N SER A 132 -2.32 2.57 5.51
CA SER A 132 -0.87 2.65 5.77
C SER A 132 -0.42 4.06 6.09
N ALA A 133 -0.98 5.09 5.44
CA ALA A 133 -0.71 6.48 5.75
C ALA A 133 -1.22 6.86 7.15
N VAL A 134 -2.42 6.42 7.54
CA VAL A 134 -2.97 6.69 8.88
C VAL A 134 -2.07 6.09 9.96
N PHE A 135 -1.73 4.81 9.88
CA PHE A 135 -0.86 4.18 10.87
C PHE A 135 0.58 4.69 10.81
N GLY A 136 1.08 5.02 9.61
CA GLY A 136 2.37 5.69 9.43
C GLY A 136 2.41 7.06 10.12
N ALA A 137 1.34 7.85 10.04
CA ALA A 137 1.24 9.15 10.70
C ALA A 137 1.26 9.01 12.23
N VAL A 138 0.52 8.04 12.78
CA VAL A 138 0.56 7.75 14.23
C VAL A 138 1.97 7.33 14.65
N LYS A 139 2.63 6.46 13.86
CA LYS A 139 4.01 6.03 14.12
C LYS A 139 4.96 7.23 14.13
N VAL A 140 4.95 8.06 13.09
CA VAL A 140 5.82 9.25 12.99
C VAL A 140 5.58 10.21 14.14
N ALA A 141 4.32 10.50 14.49
CA ALA A 141 4.00 11.39 15.61
C ALA A 141 4.54 10.85 16.96
N ARG A 142 4.46 9.54 17.17
CA ARG A 142 5.03 8.88 18.36
C ARG A 142 6.56 8.91 18.35
N LEU A 143 7.18 8.67 17.20
CA LEU A 143 8.63 8.72 17.06
C LEU A 143 9.16 10.14 17.29
N ALA A 144 8.48 11.17 16.78
CA ALA A 144 8.83 12.57 17.00
C ALA A 144 8.71 12.97 18.48
N LYS A 145 7.64 12.52 19.16
CA LYS A 145 7.51 12.73 20.61
C LYS A 145 8.64 12.05 21.38
N LEU A 146 8.98 10.82 21.01
CA LEU A 146 10.05 10.06 21.64
C LEU A 146 11.44 10.67 21.38
N ASP A 147 11.66 11.22 20.19
CA ASP A 147 12.88 11.96 19.84
C ASP A 147 13.07 13.19 20.73
N HIS A 148 11.99 13.96 20.95
CA HIS A 148 12.00 15.12 21.84
C HIS A 148 12.28 14.74 23.30
N GLU A 149 11.74 13.62 23.78
CA GLU A 149 11.93 13.18 25.17
C GLU A 149 13.29 12.49 25.41
N HIS A 150 13.82 11.76 24.42
CA HIS A 150 15.04 10.96 24.54
C HIS A 150 15.89 10.98 23.24
N PRO A 151 16.64 12.06 22.96
CA PRO A 151 17.26 12.35 21.65
C PRO A 151 18.51 11.53 21.28
N ALA A 152 18.98 10.63 22.16
CA ALA A 152 20.23 9.88 21.90
C ALA A 152 20.14 8.36 22.08
N LYS A 153 19.03 7.82 22.61
CA LYS A 153 18.68 6.38 22.78
C LYS A 153 19.82 5.36 23.04
N GLY A 154 20.99 5.78 23.51
CA GLY A 154 22.18 4.93 23.67
C GLY A 154 22.69 4.28 22.37
N THR A 155 22.30 4.75 21.18
CA THR A 155 22.71 4.16 19.89
C THR A 155 23.63 5.10 19.11
N ASN A 156 24.53 4.55 18.29
CA ASN A 156 25.40 5.32 17.38
C ASN A 156 24.63 6.06 16.27
N TYR A 157 23.30 5.96 16.26
CA TYR A 157 22.43 6.50 15.22
C TYR A 157 21.54 7.60 15.79
N PRO A 158 21.54 8.82 15.21
CA PRO A 158 20.69 9.92 15.68
C PRO A 158 19.21 9.58 15.57
N SER A 159 18.43 9.89 16.61
CA SER A 159 16.98 9.62 16.59
C SER A 159 16.21 10.52 15.61
N SER A 160 16.76 11.69 15.25
CA SER A 160 16.24 12.58 14.20
C SER A 160 16.10 11.87 12.86
N ASP A 161 17.09 11.06 12.51
CA ASP A 161 17.14 10.35 11.24
C ASP A 161 16.09 9.22 11.18
N TRP A 162 15.74 8.62 12.33
CA TRP A 162 14.64 7.65 12.39
C TRP A 162 13.29 8.29 12.13
N VAL A 163 13.05 9.49 12.69
CA VAL A 163 11.83 10.25 12.43
C VAL A 163 11.77 10.60 10.94
N LEU A 164 12.88 11.08 10.37
CA LEU A 164 12.98 11.46 8.96
C LEU A 164 12.66 10.30 8.02
N ASP A 165 13.27 9.13 8.20
CA ASP A 165 13.02 7.96 7.36
C ASP A 165 11.54 7.54 7.37
N ASN A 166 10.94 7.50 8.56
CA ASN A 166 9.53 7.15 8.70
C ASN A 166 8.61 8.22 8.12
N ALA A 167 9.00 9.49 8.22
CA ALA A 167 8.29 10.60 7.59
C ALA A 167 8.35 10.53 6.06
N VAL A 168 9.48 10.11 5.48
CA VAL A 168 9.61 9.88 4.03
C VAL A 168 8.71 8.74 3.58
N ILE A 169 8.68 7.62 4.31
CA ILE A 169 7.76 6.50 4.02
C ILE A 169 6.29 6.97 4.06
N LEU A 170 5.94 7.76 5.08
CA LEU A 170 4.61 8.35 5.21
C LEU A 170 4.29 9.27 4.02
N GLY A 171 5.24 10.12 3.62
CA GLY A 171 5.10 10.99 2.45
C GLY A 171 4.80 10.19 1.18
N LEU A 172 5.49 9.07 0.95
CA LEU A 172 5.22 8.17 -0.17
C LEU A 172 3.79 7.62 -0.12
N TYR A 173 3.31 7.19 1.04
CA TYR A 173 1.93 6.72 1.20
C TYR A 173 0.90 7.81 0.89
N VAL A 174 1.14 9.03 1.35
CA VAL A 174 0.28 10.18 1.06
C VAL A 174 0.26 10.49 -0.44
N VAL A 175 1.40 10.40 -1.14
CA VAL A 175 1.50 10.61 -2.60
C VAL A 175 0.75 9.53 -3.39
N PHE A 176 0.71 8.28 -2.92
CA PHE A 176 -0.02 7.23 -3.63
C PHE A 176 -1.55 7.40 -3.60
N ILE A 177 -2.10 8.03 -2.56
CA ILE A 177 -3.55 8.26 -2.41
C ILE A 177 -4.15 9.05 -3.59
N PRO A 178 -3.68 10.25 -3.96
CA PRO A 178 -4.23 10.98 -5.10
C PRO A 178 -3.96 10.23 -6.41
N LEU A 179 -2.80 9.59 -6.58
CA LEU A 179 -2.49 8.83 -7.80
C LEU A 179 -3.49 7.68 -8.02
N GLU A 180 -3.79 6.91 -6.98
CA GLU A 180 -4.79 5.83 -7.06
C GLU A 180 -6.22 6.34 -7.13
N THR A 181 -6.53 7.47 -6.48
CA THR A 181 -7.85 8.10 -6.56
C THR A 181 -8.15 8.53 -7.99
N ILE A 182 -7.22 9.23 -8.64
CA ILE A 182 -7.34 9.66 -10.04
C ILE A 182 -7.51 8.44 -10.95
N HIS A 183 -6.69 7.40 -10.76
CA HIS A 183 -6.79 6.15 -11.51
C HIS A 183 -8.17 5.49 -11.33
N LEU A 184 -8.69 5.42 -10.11
CA LEU A 184 -10.00 4.83 -9.81
C LEU A 184 -11.15 5.64 -10.43
N LEU A 185 -11.11 6.97 -10.32
CA LEU A 185 -12.12 7.87 -10.91
C LEU A 185 -12.16 7.72 -12.43
N TRP A 186 -11.00 7.69 -13.10
CA TRP A 186 -10.92 7.47 -14.53
C TRP A 186 -11.38 6.06 -14.95
N SER A 187 -11.07 5.04 -14.15
CA SER A 187 -11.53 3.68 -14.40
C SER A 187 -13.06 3.58 -14.32
N ARG A 188 -13.69 4.23 -13.32
CA ARG A 188 -15.15 4.28 -13.16
C ARG A 188 -15.85 5.02 -14.30
N ARG A 189 -15.33 6.17 -14.73
CA ARG A 189 -15.91 6.95 -15.84
C ARG A 189 -16.05 6.13 -17.13
N ARG A 190 -15.11 5.23 -17.42
CA ARG A 190 -15.22 4.34 -18.58
C ARG A 190 -16.35 3.33 -18.48
N VAL A 191 -16.52 2.72 -17.31
CA VAL A 191 -17.57 1.71 -17.12
C VAL A 191 -18.94 2.34 -17.31
N SER A 192 -19.13 3.57 -16.84
CA SER A 192 -20.37 4.34 -17.09
C SER A 192 -20.59 4.61 -18.59
N SER A 193 -19.57 5.11 -19.31
CA SER A 193 -19.69 5.43 -20.73
C SER A 193 -19.95 4.20 -21.62
N VAL A 194 -19.36 3.05 -21.31
CA VAL A 194 -19.64 1.80 -22.05
C VAL A 194 -21.07 1.32 -21.81
N ARG A 195 -21.57 1.43 -20.57
CA ARG A 195 -22.93 1.02 -20.22
C ARG A 195 -24.00 1.89 -20.89
N GLU A 196 -23.75 3.19 -21.02
CA GLU A 196 -24.64 4.10 -21.76
C GLU A 196 -24.72 3.71 -23.24
N PHE A 197 -23.59 3.39 -23.88
CA PHE A 197 -23.56 2.98 -25.29
C PHE A 197 -24.32 1.65 -25.55
N GLU A 198 -24.17 0.67 -24.66
CA GLU A 198 -24.86 -0.63 -24.77
C GLU A 198 -26.39 -0.48 -24.58
N PHE A 199 -26.82 0.50 -23.78
CA PHE A 199 -28.24 0.80 -23.60
C PHE A 199 -28.87 1.45 -24.84
N ASP A 200 -28.12 2.30 -25.56
CA ASP A 200 -28.58 2.92 -26.81
C ASP A 200 -28.68 1.93 -27.97
N GLU A 201 -27.74 0.98 -28.11
CA GLU A 201 -27.82 -0.05 -29.17
C GLU A 201 -28.93 -1.08 -28.91
N GLY A 202 -29.22 -1.41 -27.65
CA GLY A 202 -30.29 -2.36 -27.29
C GLY A 202 -31.73 -1.82 -27.44
N GLY A 203 -31.89 -0.52 -27.68
CA GLY A 203 -33.19 0.16 -27.72
C GLY A 203 -33.87 0.21 -29.10
N ASN A 204 -33.19 -0.07 -30.21
CA ASN A 204 -33.68 0.26 -31.55
C ASN A 204 -33.70 -0.93 -32.54
N THR A 205 -34.20 -2.09 -32.13
CA THR A 205 -34.37 -3.26 -33.02
C THR A 205 -35.79 -3.83 -32.98
N LYS A 206 -36.82 -2.97 -33.08
CA LYS A 206 -38.22 -3.43 -33.23
C LYS A 206 -39.05 -2.76 -34.34
N SER A 207 -38.49 -1.90 -35.20
CA SER A 207 -39.30 -1.12 -36.16
C SER A 207 -39.00 -1.32 -37.65
N LEU A 208 -38.05 -2.17 -38.06
CA LEU A 208 -37.67 -2.32 -39.48
C LEU A 208 -37.92 -3.72 -40.08
N LEU A 209 -38.95 -4.42 -39.61
CA LEU A 209 -39.46 -5.65 -40.23
C LEU A 209 -40.97 -5.59 -40.50
N ASN A 210 -41.51 -4.39 -40.72
CA ASN A 210 -42.87 -4.18 -41.22
C ASN A 210 -42.86 -2.95 -42.13
N ASN A 211 -42.47 -3.15 -43.39
CA ASN A 211 -43.01 -2.48 -44.59
C ASN A 211 -42.37 -3.08 -45.83
#